data_AF-W6LDT6-F1
#
_entry.id   AF-W6LDT6-F1
#
_cell.length_a   1.000
_cell.length_b   1.000
_cell.length_c   1.000
_cell.angle_alpha   90.00
_cell.angle_beta   90.00
_cell.angle_gamma   90.00
#
_symmetry.space_group_name_H-M   'P 1'
#
loop_
_entity.id
_entity.type
_entity.pdbx_description
1 polymer ?
#
loop_
_entity_poly.entity_id
_entity_poly.type
_entity_poly.pdbx_seq_one_letter_code
_entity_poly.pdbx_strand_id
1 'polypeptide(L)'
;MLTNLKKCEELTSTTLNCYTTLKKTIIDNTESFINLSTSCKQQIDSVHSMENFIRRLTDNDEFVKFNAQVHSDTLKCIELLTNETKVLQKALEDLKPNQKSYDSVRKEIYKKEAKYAKAGKSLAESSTYHKKTEKRDKVKAIGITKQEEYNTKKENLAKNISVIMFKAYNNYLECTANYTRFLGNGMNEHAQFASSNVFRE
;
A
#
# COMPACT_ATOMS: atom_id res chain seq x y z
N MET A 1 6.16 9.31 -0.71
CA MET A 1 5.21 8.42 0.02
C MET A 1 4.39 7.58 -0.94
N LEU A 2 3.57 8.17 -1.83
CA LEU A 2 2.76 7.39 -2.80
C LEU A 2 3.56 6.35 -3.60
N THR A 3 4.73 6.71 -4.11
CA THR A 3 5.64 5.79 -4.81
C THR A 3 6.02 4.58 -3.95
N ASN A 4 6.28 4.80 -2.66
CA ASN A 4 6.67 3.72 -1.75
C ASN A 4 5.46 2.83 -1.40
N LEU A 5 4.29 3.42 -1.18
CA LEU A 5 3.05 2.66 -0.92
C LEU A 5 2.68 1.78 -2.11
N LYS A 6 2.76 2.32 -3.33
CA LYS A 6 2.56 1.56 -4.56
C LYS A 6 3.56 0.40 -4.67
N LYS A 7 4.83 0.66 -4.37
CA LYS A 7 5.86 -0.38 -4.37
C LYS A 7 5.58 -1.47 -3.32
N CYS A 8 5.06 -1.12 -2.14
CA CYS A 8 4.64 -2.10 -1.14
C CYS A 8 3.49 -2.98 -1.63
N GLU A 9 2.47 -2.38 -2.27
CA GLU A 9 1.36 -3.10 -2.90
C GLU A 9 1.85 -4.06 -4.01
N GLU A 10 2.71 -3.57 -4.89
CA GLU A 10 3.33 -4.35 -5.97
C GLU A 10 4.10 -5.56 -5.41
N LEU A 11 4.99 -5.34 -4.43
CA LEU A 11 5.80 -6.41 -3.82
C LEU A 11 4.94 -7.42 -3.04
N THR A 12 3.88 -6.96 -2.37
CA THR A 12 2.94 -7.85 -1.69
C THR A 12 2.21 -8.74 -2.70
N SER A 13 1.77 -8.17 -3.82
CA SER A 13 1.13 -8.91 -4.92
C SER A 13 2.10 -9.89 -5.58
N THR A 14 3.36 -9.49 -5.78
CA THR A 14 4.42 -10.39 -6.26
C THR A 14 4.60 -11.59 -5.32
N THR A 15 4.60 -11.36 -4.01
CA THR A 15 4.71 -12.44 -3.01
C THR A 15 3.54 -13.42 -3.14
N LEU A 16 2.30 -12.93 -3.24
CA LEU A 16 1.12 -13.77 -3.45
C LEU A 16 1.26 -14.63 -4.71
N ASN A 17 1.68 -14.03 -5.82
CA ASN A 17 1.90 -14.74 -7.07
C ASN A 17 2.99 -15.81 -6.94
N CYS A 18 4.09 -15.54 -6.24
CA CYS A 18 5.13 -16.53 -5.96
C CYS A 18 4.58 -17.73 -5.20
N TYR A 19 3.73 -17.53 -4.19
CA TYR A 19 3.08 -18.64 -3.46
C TYR A 19 2.08 -19.41 -4.31
N THR A 20 1.32 -18.74 -5.20
CA THR A 20 0.47 -19.40 -6.19
C THR A 20 1.28 -20.32 -7.10
N THR A 21 2.38 -19.79 -7.66
CA THR A 21 3.27 -20.56 -8.54
C THR A 21 3.92 -21.71 -7.77
N LEU A 22 4.42 -21.47 -6.57
CA LEU A 22 5.04 -22.50 -5.73
C LEU A 22 4.06 -23.64 -5.44
N LYS A 23 2.83 -23.31 -4.99
CA LYS A 23 1.77 -24.30 -4.76
C LYS A 23 1.54 -25.16 -5.99
N LYS A 24 1.39 -24.53 -7.16
CA LYS A 24 1.18 -25.23 -8.42
C LYS A 24 2.36 -26.15 -8.77
N THR A 25 3.59 -25.64 -8.70
CA THR A 25 4.79 -26.42 -9.01
C THR A 25 4.96 -27.62 -8.08
N ILE A 26 4.61 -27.50 -6.79
CA ILE A 26 4.61 -28.64 -5.86
C ILE A 26 3.61 -29.71 -6.30
N ILE A 27 2.40 -29.31 -6.70
CA ILE A 27 1.37 -30.23 -7.20
C ILE A 27 1.85 -30.93 -8.48
N ASP A 28 2.24 -30.16 -9.51
CA ASP A 28 2.69 -30.69 -10.80
C ASP A 28 3.88 -31.69 -10.65
N ASN A 29 4.81 -31.38 -9.74
CA ASN A 29 5.95 -32.25 -9.46
C ASN A 29 5.50 -33.54 -8.73
N THR A 30 4.61 -33.43 -7.76
CA THR A 30 4.06 -34.60 -7.03
C THR A 30 3.31 -35.53 -7.99
N GLU A 31 2.50 -34.98 -8.90
CA GLU A 31 1.82 -35.74 -9.95
C GLU A 31 2.81 -36.48 -10.86
N SER A 32 3.93 -35.84 -11.21
CA SER A 32 4.99 -36.47 -12.00
C SER A 32 5.60 -37.69 -11.29
N PHE A 33 5.80 -37.62 -9.98
CA PHE A 33 6.27 -38.76 -9.17
C PHE A 33 5.23 -39.88 -9.06
N ILE A 34 3.94 -39.53 -8.93
CA ILE A 34 2.83 -40.51 -8.95
C ILE A 34 2.81 -41.26 -10.28
N ASN A 35 2.88 -40.53 -11.40
CA ASN A 35 2.86 -41.12 -12.74
C ASN A 35 4.03 -42.08 -12.96
N LEU A 36 5.24 -41.69 -12.51
CA LEU A 36 6.43 -42.54 -12.59
C LEU A 36 6.27 -43.80 -11.72
N SER A 37 5.85 -43.64 -10.46
CA SER A 37 5.67 -44.74 -9.51
C SER A 37 4.65 -45.76 -9.99
N THR A 38 3.53 -45.27 -10.54
CA THR A 38 2.46 -46.09 -11.14
C THR A 38 2.97 -46.86 -12.35
N SER A 39 3.74 -46.20 -13.23
CA SER A 39 4.36 -46.83 -14.42
C SER A 39 5.36 -47.93 -14.04
N CYS A 40 6.02 -47.79 -12.90
CA CYS A 40 6.99 -48.75 -12.37
C CYS A 40 6.36 -49.85 -11.49
N LYS A 41 5.03 -49.90 -11.33
CA LYS A 41 4.32 -50.83 -10.43
C LYS A 41 4.82 -50.78 -8.96
N GLN A 42 5.25 -49.61 -8.48
CA GLN A 42 5.66 -49.44 -7.09
C GLN A 42 4.47 -49.50 -6.10
N GLN A 43 4.78 -49.67 -4.81
CA GLN A 43 3.82 -49.87 -3.72
C GLN A 43 2.64 -48.88 -3.75
N ILE A 44 1.43 -49.42 -3.64
CA ILE A 44 0.15 -48.66 -3.64
C ILE A 44 0.15 -47.59 -2.54
N ASP A 45 0.79 -47.85 -1.40
CA ASP A 45 0.79 -46.97 -0.24
C ASP A 45 1.56 -45.66 -0.45
N SER A 46 2.64 -45.66 -1.27
CA SER A 46 3.41 -44.45 -1.55
C SER A 46 2.66 -43.52 -2.51
N VAL A 47 2.00 -44.09 -3.52
CA VAL A 47 1.13 -43.36 -4.44
C VAL A 47 -0.05 -42.74 -3.69
N HIS A 48 -0.72 -43.52 -2.84
CA HIS A 48 -1.84 -43.02 -2.05
C HIS A 48 -1.45 -41.88 -1.09
N SER A 49 -0.24 -41.95 -0.50
CA SER A 49 0.30 -40.86 0.32
C SER A 49 0.49 -39.57 -0.50
N MET A 50 1.07 -39.66 -1.70
CA MET A 50 1.26 -38.50 -2.58
C MET A 50 -0.06 -37.90 -3.08
N GLU A 51 -1.05 -38.73 -3.41
CA GLU A 51 -2.39 -38.26 -3.79
C GLU A 51 -3.07 -37.49 -2.64
N ASN A 52 -2.94 -37.98 -1.41
CA ASN A 52 -3.44 -37.29 -0.23
C ASN A 52 -2.72 -35.95 0.01
N PHE A 53 -1.43 -35.85 -0.30
CA PHE A 53 -0.70 -34.58 -0.23
C PHE A 53 -1.27 -33.55 -1.21
N ILE A 54 -1.44 -33.93 -2.48
CA ILE A 54 -2.03 -33.08 -3.51
C ILE A 54 -3.43 -32.65 -3.07
N ARG A 55 -4.25 -33.60 -2.62
CA ARG A 55 -5.60 -33.32 -2.14
C ARG A 55 -5.59 -32.31 -0.99
N ARG A 56 -4.68 -32.44 -0.03
CA ARG A 56 -4.52 -31.47 1.07
C ARG A 56 -4.08 -30.09 0.58
N LEU A 57 -3.26 -30.00 -0.47
CA LEU A 57 -2.88 -28.71 -1.05
C LEU A 57 -4.01 -28.09 -1.86
N THR A 58 -4.81 -28.90 -2.55
CA THR A 58 -5.87 -28.44 -3.46
C THR A 58 -7.18 -28.12 -2.72
N ASP A 59 -7.62 -29.03 -1.85
CA ASP A 59 -8.90 -28.96 -1.14
C ASP A 59 -8.84 -28.13 0.14
N ASN A 60 -7.64 -27.86 0.67
CA ASN A 60 -7.51 -27.03 1.86
C ASN A 60 -7.51 -25.55 1.49
N ASP A 61 -8.44 -24.83 2.10
CA ASP A 61 -8.61 -23.39 1.98
C ASP A 61 -7.48 -22.55 2.60
N GLU A 62 -6.40 -23.13 3.15
CA GLU A 62 -5.30 -22.36 3.75
C GLU A 62 -4.70 -21.32 2.78
N PHE A 63 -4.56 -21.62 1.49
CA PHE A 63 -4.12 -20.61 0.51
C PHE A 63 -5.18 -19.52 0.30
N VAL A 64 -6.46 -19.89 0.27
CA VAL A 64 -7.57 -18.95 0.12
C VAL A 64 -7.64 -18.03 1.34
N LYS A 65 -7.48 -18.56 2.55
CA LYS A 65 -7.38 -17.81 3.81
C LYS A 65 -6.20 -16.86 3.80
N PHE A 66 -5.01 -17.35 3.42
CA PHE A 66 -3.81 -16.52 3.29
C PHE A 66 -4.04 -15.36 2.32
N ASN A 67 -4.55 -15.65 1.11
CA ASN A 67 -4.83 -14.63 0.11
C ASN A 67 -5.86 -13.60 0.62
N ALA A 68 -6.97 -14.07 1.20
CA ALA A 68 -8.00 -13.21 1.77
C ALA A 68 -7.44 -12.29 2.86
N GLN A 69 -6.63 -12.84 3.77
CA GLN A 69 -6.03 -12.09 4.88
C GLN A 69 -5.03 -11.03 4.39
N VAL A 70 -4.20 -11.35 3.40
CA VAL A 70 -3.31 -10.36 2.78
C VAL A 70 -4.11 -9.19 2.20
N HIS A 71 -5.21 -9.47 1.51
CA HIS A 71 -6.07 -8.43 0.95
C HIS A 71 -6.79 -7.60 2.03
N SER A 72 -7.42 -8.26 3.01
CA SER A 72 -8.24 -7.59 4.02
C SER A 72 -7.44 -6.81 5.05
N ASP A 73 -6.23 -7.27 5.38
CA ASP A 73 -5.51 -6.82 6.57
C ASP A 73 -4.22 -6.06 6.22
N THR A 74 -3.52 -6.45 5.14
CA THR A 74 -2.29 -5.79 4.69
C THR A 74 -2.57 -4.75 3.63
N LEU A 75 -3.13 -5.17 2.49
CA LEU A 75 -3.36 -4.29 1.34
C LEU A 75 -4.38 -3.19 1.65
N LYS A 76 -5.42 -3.49 2.45
CA LYS A 76 -6.37 -2.49 2.92
C LYS A 76 -5.72 -1.37 3.74
N CYS A 77 -4.71 -1.68 4.56
CA CYS A 77 -3.97 -0.66 5.31
C CYS A 77 -3.14 0.23 4.36
N ILE A 78 -2.51 -0.37 3.35
CA ILE A 78 -1.76 0.37 2.32
C ILE A 78 -2.70 1.26 1.49
N GLU A 79 -3.89 0.77 1.16
CA GLU A 79 -4.93 1.51 0.44
C GLU A 79 -5.39 2.74 1.24
N LEU A 80 -5.67 2.58 2.54
CA LEU A 80 -6.06 3.69 3.42
C LEU A 80 -5.00 4.79 3.41
N LEU A 81 -3.72 4.44 3.59
CA LEU A 81 -2.62 5.42 3.55
C LEU A 81 -2.46 6.06 2.18
N THR A 82 -2.71 5.31 1.11
CA THR A 82 -2.67 5.82 -0.26
C THR A 82 -3.74 6.88 -0.47
N ASN A 83 -4.96 6.61 0.00
CA ASN A 83 -6.08 7.55 -0.10
C ASN A 83 -5.84 8.81 0.74
N GLU A 84 -5.40 8.67 1.99
CA GLU A 84 -5.06 9.82 2.84
C GLU A 84 -3.94 10.67 2.23
N THR A 85 -2.91 10.03 1.66
CA THR A 85 -1.81 10.75 1.00
C THR A 85 -2.28 11.49 -0.25
N LYS A 86 -3.19 10.90 -1.05
CA LYS A 86 -3.81 11.57 -2.21
C LYS A 86 -4.64 12.78 -1.77
N VAL A 87 -5.41 12.66 -0.69
CA VAL A 87 -6.20 13.76 -0.13
C VAL A 87 -5.30 14.91 0.36
N LEU A 88 -4.17 14.59 1.00
CA LEU A 88 -3.18 15.59 1.41
C LEU A 88 -2.50 16.26 0.20
N GLN A 89 -2.16 15.49 -0.82
CA GLN A 89 -1.56 16.02 -2.05
C GLN A 89 -2.53 16.99 -2.75
N LYS A 90 -3.81 16.63 -2.85
CA LYS A 90 -4.84 17.52 -3.42
C LYS A 90 -4.95 18.82 -2.63
N ALA A 91 -4.97 18.76 -1.29
CA ALA A 91 -5.01 19.96 -0.45
C ALA A 91 -3.79 20.88 -0.68
N LEU A 92 -2.60 20.29 -0.89
CA LEU A 92 -1.39 21.05 -1.24
C LEU A 92 -1.49 21.69 -2.63
N GLU A 93 -2.02 20.96 -3.61
CA GLU A 93 -2.26 21.44 -4.96
C GLU A 93 -3.29 22.58 -4.99
N ASP A 94 -4.29 22.56 -4.11
CA ASP A 94 -5.29 23.62 -3.96
C ASP A 94 -4.76 24.87 -3.23
N LEU A 95 -3.77 24.69 -2.35
CA LEU A 95 -3.12 25.77 -1.59
C LEU A 95 -2.13 26.58 -2.44
N LYS A 96 -1.32 25.90 -3.27
CA LYS A 96 -0.26 26.52 -4.10
C LYS A 96 -0.74 27.68 -5.00
N PRO A 97 -1.86 27.56 -5.75
CA PRO A 97 -2.40 28.67 -6.55
C PRO A 97 -2.80 29.87 -5.70
N ASN A 98 -3.31 29.64 -4.50
CA ASN A 98 -3.72 30.72 -3.59
C ASN A 98 -2.50 31.50 -3.09
N GLN A 99 -1.43 30.81 -2.71
CA GLN A 99 -0.16 31.44 -2.34
C GLN A 99 0.40 32.29 -3.50
N LYS A 100 0.42 31.74 -4.72
CA LYS A 100 0.84 32.48 -5.92
C LYS A 100 -0.03 33.71 -6.18
N SER A 101 -1.34 33.58 -6.03
CA SER A 101 -2.30 34.68 -6.20
C SER A 101 -2.06 35.79 -5.17
N TYR A 102 -1.89 35.41 -3.90
CA TYR A 102 -1.60 36.34 -2.82
C TYR A 102 -0.29 37.10 -3.07
N ASP A 103 0.79 36.40 -3.43
CA ASP A 103 2.08 37.00 -3.70
C ASP A 103 2.04 37.94 -4.91
N SER A 104 1.27 37.59 -5.94
CA SER A 104 1.07 38.45 -7.11
C SER A 104 0.39 39.76 -6.72
N VAL A 105 -0.75 39.69 -6.03
CA VAL A 105 -1.48 40.90 -5.59
C VAL A 105 -0.64 41.72 -4.62
N ARG A 106 0.08 41.07 -3.70
CA ARG A 106 1.01 41.73 -2.78
C ARG A 106 2.07 42.51 -3.57
N LYS A 107 2.75 41.88 -4.54
CA LYS A 107 3.76 42.56 -5.37
C LYS A 107 3.20 43.75 -6.13
N GLU A 108 1.98 43.66 -6.65
CA GLU A 108 1.32 44.77 -7.34
C GLU A 108 1.04 45.96 -6.41
N ILE A 109 0.60 45.68 -5.18
CA ILE A 109 0.38 46.70 -4.14
C ILE A 109 1.72 47.39 -3.82
N TYR A 110 2.77 46.63 -3.52
CA TYR A 110 4.10 47.18 -3.23
C TYR A 110 4.64 48.06 -4.37
N LYS A 111 4.51 47.62 -5.63
CA LYS A 111 4.92 48.43 -6.80
C LYS A 111 4.17 49.76 -6.85
N LYS A 112 2.87 49.75 -6.53
CA LYS A 112 2.04 50.94 -6.53
C LYS A 112 2.38 51.89 -5.38
N GLU A 113 2.60 51.34 -4.18
CA GLU A 113 3.05 52.10 -3.00
C GLU A 113 4.38 52.79 -3.28
N ALA A 114 5.36 52.06 -3.83
CA ALA A 114 6.65 52.62 -4.20
C ALA A 114 6.52 53.74 -5.25
N LYS A 115 5.63 53.59 -6.24
CA LYS A 115 5.39 54.62 -7.26
C LYS A 115 4.77 55.89 -6.66
N TYR A 116 3.79 55.75 -5.78
CA TYR A 116 3.11 56.88 -5.15
C TYR A 116 4.03 57.61 -4.15
N ALA A 117 4.80 56.86 -3.35
CA ALA A 117 5.79 57.42 -2.43
C ALA A 117 6.84 58.26 -3.19
N LYS A 118 7.38 57.74 -4.31
CA LYS A 118 8.33 58.49 -5.16
C LYS A 118 7.74 59.77 -5.75
N ALA A 119 6.43 59.81 -6.00
CA ALA A 119 5.75 60.97 -6.55
C ALA A 119 5.22 61.94 -5.48
N GLY A 120 5.41 61.66 -4.18
CA GLY A 120 4.84 62.45 -3.09
C GLY A 120 3.30 62.47 -3.08
N LYS A 121 2.65 61.47 -3.68
CA LYS A 121 1.18 61.42 -3.81
C LYS A 121 0.55 60.53 -2.75
N SER A 122 -0.58 60.97 -2.19
CA SER A 122 -1.39 60.15 -1.28
C SER A 122 -2.08 59.00 -2.00
N LEU A 123 -2.16 57.85 -1.34
CA LEU A 123 -2.92 56.68 -1.80
C LEU A 123 -4.39 56.71 -1.34
N ALA A 124 -4.76 57.61 -0.43
CA ALA A 124 -6.08 57.65 0.21
C ALA A 124 -7.25 57.71 -0.77
N GLU A 125 -7.07 58.41 -1.89
CA GLU A 125 -8.11 58.59 -2.92
C GLU A 125 -7.99 57.60 -4.08
N SER A 126 -6.99 56.71 -4.07
CA SER A 126 -6.77 55.79 -5.18
C SER A 126 -7.73 54.61 -5.12
N SER A 127 -8.88 54.71 -5.82
CA SER A 127 -9.85 53.61 -5.94
C SER A 127 -9.21 52.27 -6.36
N THR A 128 -8.27 52.30 -7.32
CA THR A 128 -7.56 51.09 -7.75
C THR A 128 -6.64 50.52 -6.66
N TYR A 129 -6.11 51.33 -5.74
CA TYR A 129 -5.33 50.83 -4.60
C TYR A 129 -6.24 50.07 -3.64
N HIS A 130 -7.36 50.70 -3.23
CA HIS A 130 -8.36 50.07 -2.36
C HIS A 130 -8.89 48.74 -2.91
N LYS A 131 -9.26 48.70 -4.19
CA LYS A 131 -9.69 47.45 -4.86
C LYS A 131 -8.63 46.34 -4.82
N LYS A 132 -7.34 46.67 -4.95
CA LYS A 132 -6.25 45.68 -4.87
C LYS A 132 -6.04 45.21 -3.43
N THR A 133 -6.11 46.11 -2.46
CA THR A 133 -6.02 45.79 -1.03
C THR A 133 -7.15 44.86 -0.60
N GLU A 134 -8.40 45.16 -0.98
CA GLU A 134 -9.54 44.26 -0.75
C GLU A 134 -9.35 42.89 -1.40
N LYS A 135 -8.85 42.85 -2.65
CA LYS A 135 -8.54 41.58 -3.33
C LYS A 135 -7.46 40.79 -2.58
N ARG A 136 -6.40 41.45 -2.10
CA ARG A 136 -5.35 40.82 -1.29
C ARG A 136 -5.95 40.18 -0.05
N ASP A 137 -6.80 40.92 0.66
CA ASP A 137 -7.36 40.47 1.94
C ASP A 137 -8.33 39.29 1.73
N LYS A 138 -9.13 39.32 0.66
CA LYS A 138 -9.96 38.16 0.24
C LYS A 138 -9.10 36.93 -0.08
N VAL A 139 -8.06 37.08 -0.89
CA VAL A 139 -7.17 35.95 -1.23
C VAL A 139 -6.42 35.44 0.01
N LYS A 140 -6.00 36.33 0.91
CA LYS A 140 -5.37 35.98 2.19
C LYS A 140 -6.29 35.14 3.06
N ALA A 141 -7.55 35.55 3.22
CA ALA A 141 -8.54 34.81 4.02
C ALA A 141 -8.74 33.39 3.48
N ILE A 142 -8.94 33.22 2.16
CA ILE A 142 -9.07 31.89 1.54
C ILE A 142 -7.77 31.09 1.71
N GLY A 143 -6.61 31.75 1.59
CA GLY A 143 -5.31 31.13 1.80
C GLY A 143 -5.13 30.57 3.21
N ILE A 144 -5.57 31.30 4.24
CA ILE A 144 -5.55 30.85 5.65
C ILE A 144 -6.39 29.59 5.82
N THR A 145 -7.64 29.59 5.38
CA THR A 145 -8.52 28.42 5.49
C THR A 145 -7.92 27.19 4.79
N LYS A 146 -7.36 27.34 3.59
CA LYS A 146 -6.70 26.23 2.88
C LYS A 146 -5.43 25.75 3.58
N GLN A 147 -4.68 26.66 4.19
CA GLN A 147 -3.47 26.33 4.95
C GLN A 147 -3.82 25.52 6.20
N GLU A 148 -4.88 25.92 6.92
CA GLU A 148 -5.41 25.20 8.08
C GLU A 148 -5.91 23.80 7.70
N GLU A 149 -6.63 23.68 6.58
CA GLU A 149 -7.08 22.40 6.04
C GLU A 149 -5.89 21.48 5.71
N TYR A 150 -4.89 21.99 5.01
CA TYR A 150 -3.67 21.25 4.68
C TYR A 150 -2.92 20.80 5.94
N ASN A 151 -2.74 21.70 6.90
CA ASN A 151 -2.03 21.40 8.16
C ASN A 151 -2.78 20.33 8.96
N THR A 152 -4.11 20.44 9.07
CA THR A 152 -4.96 19.45 9.74
C THR A 152 -4.81 18.07 9.11
N LYS A 153 -4.89 17.99 7.77
CA LYS A 153 -4.70 16.73 7.03
C LYS A 153 -3.31 16.16 7.21
N LYS A 154 -2.28 17.02 7.20
CA LYS A 154 -0.88 16.62 7.41
C LYS A 154 -0.66 16.04 8.80
N GLU A 155 -1.19 16.69 9.83
CA GLU A 155 -1.09 16.23 11.22
C GLU A 155 -1.82 14.90 11.43
N ASN A 156 -3.02 14.75 10.86
CA ASN A 156 -3.77 13.49 10.95
C ASN A 156 -3.01 12.34 10.29
N LEU A 157 -2.46 12.54 9.09
CA LEU A 157 -1.62 11.54 8.43
C LEU A 157 -0.37 11.22 9.25
N ALA A 158 0.32 12.23 9.79
CA ALA A 158 1.52 12.03 10.59
C ALA A 158 1.27 11.25 11.90
N LYS A 159 0.10 11.44 12.53
CA LYS A 159 -0.31 10.69 13.73
C LYS A 159 -0.58 9.22 13.44
N ASN A 160 -1.17 8.91 12.28
CA ASN A 160 -1.68 7.57 11.99
C ASN A 160 -0.72 6.71 11.16
N ILE A 161 0.19 7.32 10.39
CA ILE A 161 1.03 6.61 9.41
C ILE A 161 1.85 5.48 10.04
N SER A 162 2.50 5.72 11.19
CA SER A 162 3.35 4.72 11.83
C SER A 162 2.55 3.52 12.31
N VAL A 163 1.40 3.78 12.94
CA VAL A 163 0.50 2.74 13.46
C VAL A 163 -0.07 1.90 12.33
N ILE A 164 -0.56 2.52 11.26
CA ILE A 164 -1.15 1.79 10.12
C ILE A 164 -0.07 1.00 9.38
N MET A 165 1.11 1.58 9.14
CA MET A 165 2.22 0.87 8.48
C MET A 165 2.71 -0.32 9.32
N PHE A 166 2.84 -0.14 10.63
CA PHE A 166 3.26 -1.22 11.52
C PHE A 166 2.24 -2.36 11.54
N LYS A 167 0.95 -2.02 11.60
CA LYS A 167 -0.14 -3.01 11.49
C LYS A 167 -0.09 -3.76 10.17
N ALA A 168 0.04 -3.05 9.04
CA ALA A 168 0.14 -3.66 7.71
C ALA A 168 1.31 -4.64 7.62
N TYR A 169 2.48 -4.24 8.13
CA TYR A 169 3.68 -5.06 8.10
C TYR A 169 3.55 -6.32 8.98
N ASN A 170 3.03 -6.18 10.20
CA ASN A 170 2.82 -7.33 11.08
C ASN A 170 1.81 -8.32 10.49
N ASN A 171 0.69 -7.82 9.93
CA ASN A 171 -0.30 -8.65 9.26
C ASN A 171 0.35 -9.43 8.10
N TYR A 172 1.15 -8.75 7.27
CA TYR A 172 1.89 -9.37 6.19
C TYR A 172 2.83 -10.49 6.67
N LEU A 173 3.62 -10.22 7.72
CA LEU A 173 4.54 -11.21 8.28
C LEU A 173 3.78 -12.41 8.85
N GLU A 174 2.72 -12.16 9.61
CA GLU A 174 1.93 -13.20 10.26
C GLU A 174 1.28 -14.13 9.24
N CYS A 175 0.56 -13.58 8.24
CA CYS A 175 -0.10 -14.40 7.23
C CYS A 175 0.91 -15.18 6.38
N THR A 176 2.04 -14.56 6.03
CA THR A 176 3.11 -15.20 5.26
C THR A 176 3.77 -16.33 6.05
N ALA A 177 4.06 -16.10 7.33
CA ALA A 177 4.63 -17.11 8.21
C ALA A 177 3.68 -18.29 8.43
N ASN A 178 2.39 -18.02 8.62
CA ASN A 178 1.38 -19.05 8.82
C ASN A 178 1.24 -19.95 7.59
N TYR A 179 1.15 -19.35 6.39
CA TYR A 179 1.07 -20.14 5.16
C TYR A 179 2.35 -20.91 4.86
N THR A 180 3.52 -20.30 5.12
CA THR A 180 4.82 -20.99 4.97
C THR A 180 4.94 -22.17 5.92
N ARG A 181 4.49 -22.03 7.17
CA ARG A 181 4.45 -23.12 8.14
C ARG A 181 3.51 -24.24 7.70
N PHE A 182 2.33 -23.90 7.16
CA PHE A 182 1.41 -24.90 6.60
C PHE A 182 2.08 -25.72 5.50
N LEU A 183 2.73 -25.07 4.52
CA LEU A 183 3.44 -25.75 3.45
C LEU A 183 4.58 -26.62 3.99
N GLY A 184 5.41 -26.08 4.89
CA GLY A 184 6.54 -26.79 5.47
C GLY A 184 6.12 -28.02 6.27
N ASN A 185 5.07 -27.91 7.09
CA ASN A 185 4.53 -29.04 7.83
C ASN A 185 3.98 -30.13 6.89
N GLY A 186 3.23 -29.72 5.86
CA GLY A 186 2.73 -30.66 4.84
C GLY A 186 3.87 -31.43 4.16
N MET A 187 4.93 -30.76 3.73
CA MET A 187 6.09 -31.41 3.12
C MET A 187 6.82 -32.36 4.08
N ASN A 188 7.02 -31.95 5.33
CA ASN A 188 7.74 -32.74 6.33
C ASN A 188 6.99 -34.02 6.71
N GLU A 189 5.66 -33.95 6.86
CA GLU A 189 4.82 -35.13 7.14
C GLU A 189 4.99 -36.21 6.06
N HIS A 190 5.02 -35.82 4.77
CA HIS A 190 5.22 -36.77 3.67
C HIS A 190 6.67 -37.27 3.55
N ALA A 191 7.67 -36.43 3.85
CA ALA A 191 9.07 -36.85 3.86
C ALA A 191 9.35 -37.92 4.94
N GLN A 192 8.72 -37.79 6.12
CA GLN A 192 8.86 -38.75 7.21
C GLN A 192 8.24 -40.11 6.86
N PHE A 193 7.10 -40.12 6.15
CA PHE A 193 6.47 -41.37 5.69
C PHE A 193 7.39 -42.21 4.81
N ALA A 194 8.21 -41.55 3.96
CA ALA A 194 9.21 -42.22 3.13
C ALA A 194 10.35 -42.85 3.94
N SER A 195 10.73 -42.28 5.09
CA SER A 195 11.82 -42.80 5.92
C SER A 195 11.44 -44.01 6.79
N SER A 196 10.16 -44.16 7.14
CA SER A 196 9.66 -45.25 7.99
C SER A 196 9.35 -46.56 7.26
N ASN A 197 9.17 -46.52 5.93
CA ASN A 197 8.79 -47.71 5.13
C ASN A 197 9.98 -48.39 4.42
N VAL A 198 11.19 -47.84 4.51
CA VAL A 198 12.40 -48.40 3.84
C VAL A 198 13.03 -49.56 4.62
N PHE A 199 12.59 -49.84 5.85
CA PHE A 199 13.19 -50.88 6.72
C PHE A 199 12.21 -51.97 7.21
N ARG A 200 11.11 -52.19 6.51
CA ARG A 200 10.24 -53.36 6.75
C ARG A 200 10.26 -54.28 5.54
N GLU A 201 11.37 -54.98 5.37
CA GLU A 201 11.42 -56.27 4.68
C GLU A 201 11.35 -57.39 5.74
#